data_AF-A0A3D1IGP7-F1
#
_entry.id   AF-A0A3D1IGP7-F1
#
_cell.length_a   1.000
_cell.length_b   1.000
_cell.length_c   1.000
_cell.angle_alpha   90.00
_cell.angle_beta   90.00
_cell.angle_gamma   90.00
#
_symmetry.space_group_name_H-M   'P 1'
#
loop_
_entity.id
_entity.type
_entity.pdbx_description
1 polymer ?
#
loop_
_entity_poly.entity_id
_entity_poly.type
_entity_poly.pdbx_seq_one_letter_code
_entity_poly.pdbx_strand_id
1 'polypeptide(L)'
;MSSATFRIWRGNADGGAFEDYTTEVSEGMVVLDAVHQIQAEKANDLAVRWNCKAGKCGSCSAEVNGNPKLMCMTRLNSLPADEPVTIEPMQTFPLIRDLVTDVSW
;
A
#
# COMPACT_ATOMS: atom_id res chain seq x y z
N MET A 1 -16.94 -0.46 -13.18
CA MET A 1 -15.76 -0.64 -12.32
C MET A 1 -14.64 -1.15 -13.20
N SER A 2 -13.45 -0.61 -13.02
CA SER A 2 -12.25 -1.05 -13.74
C SER A 2 -11.38 -1.81 -12.76
N SER A 3 -10.68 -2.85 -13.20
CA SER A 3 -9.71 -3.53 -12.36
C SER A 3 -8.32 -2.92 -12.52
N ALA A 4 -7.51 -2.95 -11.46
CA ALA A 4 -6.10 -2.57 -11.49
C ALA A 4 -5.26 -3.61 -10.75
N THR A 5 -4.01 -3.77 -11.17
CA THR A 5 -3.05 -4.69 -10.54
C THR A 5 -2.16 -3.92 -9.57
N PHE A 6 -2.03 -4.45 -8.37
CA PHE A 6 -1.19 -3.92 -7.30
C PHE A 6 -0.08 -4.92 -7.01
N ARG A 7 1.17 -4.48 -7.11
CA ARG A 7 2.34 -5.28 -6.75
C ARG A 7 2.76 -4.90 -5.34
N ILE A 8 2.47 -5.74 -4.36
CA ILE A 8 2.66 -5.41 -2.94
C ILE A 8 3.81 -6.25 -2.37
N TRP A 9 4.73 -5.60 -1.66
CA TRP A 9 5.77 -6.29 -0.91
C TRP A 9 5.16 -7.10 0.25
N ARG A 10 5.47 -8.40 0.31
CA ARG A 10 5.09 -9.32 1.38
C ARG A 10 6.34 -9.88 2.05
N GLY A 11 6.41 -9.86 3.37
CA GLY A 11 7.56 -10.39 4.10
C GLY A 11 7.88 -9.67 5.41
N ASN A 12 9.07 -9.91 5.94
CA ASN A 12 9.56 -9.34 7.20
C ASN A 12 11.08 -9.12 7.13
N ALA A 13 11.73 -8.93 8.29
CA ALA A 13 13.17 -8.74 8.38
C ALA A 13 14.03 -9.91 7.84
N ASP A 14 13.48 -11.13 7.77
CA ASP A 14 14.20 -12.32 7.30
C ASP A 14 14.13 -12.50 5.77
N GLY A 15 13.28 -11.73 5.10
CA GLY A 15 13.09 -11.77 3.65
C GLY A 15 11.65 -11.51 3.23
N GLY A 16 11.46 -11.42 1.92
CA GLY A 16 10.16 -11.16 1.32
C GLY A 16 10.20 -11.22 -0.19
N ALA A 17 9.03 -11.10 -0.79
CA ALA A 17 8.85 -11.04 -2.23
C ALA A 17 7.67 -10.14 -2.58
N PHE A 18 7.63 -9.72 -3.85
CA PHE A 18 6.46 -9.06 -4.38
C PHE A 18 5.38 -10.06 -4.75
N GLU A 19 4.15 -9.74 -4.40
CA GLU A 19 2.96 -10.47 -4.84
C GLU A 19 2.01 -9.52 -5.58
N ASP A 20 1.46 -10.01 -6.70
CA ASP A 20 0.55 -9.24 -7.54
C ASP A 20 -0.91 -9.57 -7.16
N TYR A 21 -1.69 -8.52 -6.86
CA TYR A 21 -3.11 -8.59 -6.55
C TYR A 21 -3.90 -7.69 -7.50
N THR A 22 -4.83 -8.27 -8.24
CA THR A 22 -5.82 -7.46 -8.97
C THR A 22 -6.94 -7.06 -8.01
N THR A 23 -7.48 -5.85 -8.10
CA THR A 23 -8.71 -5.46 -7.38
C THR A 23 -9.54 -4.50 -8.20
N GLU A 24 -10.84 -4.44 -7.91
CA GLU A 24 -11.71 -3.43 -8.52
C GLU A 24 -11.35 -2.05 -7.98
N VAL A 25 -11.34 -1.06 -8.88
CA VAL A 25 -11.10 0.33 -8.56
C VAL A 25 -12.24 1.20 -9.12
N SER A 26 -12.57 2.23 -8.36
CA SER A 26 -13.65 3.18 -8.65
C SER A 26 -13.14 4.60 -8.56
N GLU A 27 -13.86 5.52 -9.19
CA GLU A 27 -13.55 6.94 -9.15
C GLU A 27 -13.47 7.45 -7.70
N GLY A 28 -12.46 8.27 -7.42
CA GLY A 28 -12.26 8.85 -6.09
C GLY A 28 -11.51 7.95 -5.11
N MET A 29 -11.27 6.67 -5.41
CA MET A 29 -10.47 5.81 -4.54
C MET A 29 -9.03 6.32 -4.40
N VAL A 30 -8.49 6.12 -3.19
CA VAL A 30 -7.06 6.29 -2.90
C VAL A 30 -6.38 4.93 -2.77
N VAL A 31 -5.04 4.91 -2.81
CA VAL A 31 -4.25 3.68 -2.68
C VAL A 31 -4.64 2.88 -1.44
N LEU A 32 -4.89 3.55 -0.31
CA LEU A 32 -5.29 2.87 0.93
C LEU A 32 -6.63 2.12 0.80
N ASP A 33 -7.57 2.62 -0.01
CA ASP A 33 -8.85 1.93 -0.23
C ASP A 33 -8.64 0.61 -0.96
N ALA A 34 -7.80 0.62 -2.01
CA ALA A 34 -7.45 -0.59 -2.75
C ALA A 34 -6.67 -1.59 -1.89
N VAL A 35 -5.73 -1.13 -1.05
CA VAL A 35 -5.00 -2.00 -0.11
C VAL A 35 -5.94 -2.66 0.90
N HIS A 36 -6.92 -1.92 1.45
CA HIS A 36 -7.92 -2.52 2.35
C HIS A 36 -8.83 -3.51 1.63
N GLN A 37 -9.19 -3.26 0.38
CA GLN A 37 -9.97 -4.21 -0.39
C GLN A 37 -9.19 -5.51 -0.66
N ILE A 38 -7.93 -5.40 -1.07
CA ILE A 38 -7.02 -6.54 -1.23
C ILE A 38 -6.85 -7.28 0.11
N GLN A 39 -6.65 -6.56 1.21
CA GLN A 39 -6.56 -7.15 2.54
C GLN A 39 -7.84 -7.92 2.89
N ALA A 40 -9.01 -7.34 2.67
CA ALA A 40 -10.29 -7.98 3.02
C ALA A 40 -10.62 -9.21 2.16
N GLU A 41 -10.26 -9.20 0.87
CA GLU A 41 -10.74 -10.17 -0.10
C GLU A 41 -9.71 -11.24 -0.48
N LYS A 42 -8.41 -10.91 -0.45
CA LYS A 42 -7.35 -11.69 -1.10
C LYS A 42 -6.14 -11.97 -0.20
N ALA A 43 -5.87 -11.09 0.75
CA ALA A 43 -4.70 -11.11 1.61
C ALA A 43 -5.06 -10.70 3.04
N ASN A 44 -5.89 -11.49 3.71
CA ASN A 44 -6.39 -11.21 5.07
C ASN A 44 -5.29 -11.13 6.14
N ASP A 45 -4.09 -11.59 5.81
CA ASP A 45 -2.91 -11.55 6.65
C ASP A 45 -1.91 -10.44 6.25
N LEU A 46 -2.25 -9.58 5.27
CA LEU A 46 -1.44 -8.42 4.88
C LEU A 46 -1.36 -7.43 6.04
N ALA A 47 -0.15 -7.16 6.52
CA ALA A 47 0.08 -6.14 7.53
C ALA A 47 0.15 -4.75 6.89
N VAL A 48 -0.77 -3.87 7.29
CA VAL A 48 -0.79 -2.46 6.91
C VAL A 48 -1.22 -1.61 8.12
N ARG A 49 -0.52 -0.48 8.33
CA ARG A 49 -0.87 0.46 9.39
C ARG A 49 -1.66 1.62 8.80
N TRP A 50 -2.73 2.03 9.48
CA TRP A 50 -3.53 3.20 9.12
C TRP A 50 -4.28 3.72 10.35
N ASN A 51 -4.82 4.93 10.25
CA ASN A 51 -5.70 5.50 11.28
C ASN A 51 -6.59 6.61 10.71
N CYS A 52 -6.09 7.84 10.60
CA CYS A 52 -6.94 9.02 10.38
C CYS A 52 -7.62 9.15 9.01
N LYS A 53 -7.08 8.48 7.97
CA LYS A 53 -7.48 8.64 6.55
C LYS A 53 -7.65 10.11 6.09
N ALA A 54 -6.85 11.02 6.64
CA ALA A 54 -6.98 12.47 6.42
C ALA A 54 -5.63 13.18 6.18
N GLY A 55 -4.56 12.40 5.94
CA GLY A 55 -3.22 12.96 5.71
C GLY A 55 -2.58 13.64 6.92
N LYS A 56 -2.98 13.28 8.15
CA LYS A 56 -2.50 13.93 9.39
C LYS A 56 -1.54 13.10 10.23
N CYS A 57 -1.85 11.82 10.46
CA CYS A 57 -1.08 10.99 11.40
C CYS A 57 0.18 10.35 10.82
N GLY A 58 0.32 10.29 9.49
CA GLY A 58 1.44 9.57 8.85
C GLY A 58 1.38 8.04 8.95
N SER A 59 0.38 7.45 9.61
CA SER A 59 0.35 6.01 9.89
C SER A 59 0.33 5.11 8.65
N CYS A 60 -0.21 5.58 7.52
CA CYS A 60 -0.31 4.83 6.25
C CYS A 60 0.76 5.25 5.24
N SER A 61 1.94 5.62 5.73
CA SER A 61 3.08 5.93 4.86
C SER A 61 3.60 4.64 4.23
N ALA A 62 3.86 4.68 2.93
CA ALA A 62 4.45 3.60 2.16
C ALA A 62 5.15 4.19 0.93
N GLU A 63 6.05 3.44 0.31
CA GLU A 63 6.53 3.79 -1.03
C GLU A 63 5.47 3.36 -2.03
N VAL A 64 4.99 4.31 -2.85
CA VAL A 64 4.05 4.04 -3.94
C VAL A 64 4.76 4.37 -5.25
N ASN A 65 4.98 3.35 -6.08
CA ASN A 65 5.80 3.42 -7.29
C ASN A 65 7.19 4.04 -7.00
N GLY A 66 7.86 3.54 -5.95
CA GLY A 66 9.20 3.99 -5.54
C GLY A 66 9.29 5.40 -4.94
N ASN A 67 8.16 6.02 -4.60
CA ASN A 67 8.12 7.35 -4.00
C ASN A 67 7.41 7.33 -2.63
N PRO A 68 7.92 8.04 -1.61
CA PRO A 68 7.31 8.03 -0.29
C PRO A 68 6.01 8.84 -0.34
N LYS A 69 4.90 8.19 0.01
CA LYS A 69 3.55 8.78 -0.06
C LYS A 69 2.71 8.39 1.15
N LEU A 70 1.68 9.18 1.41
CA LEU A 70 0.57 8.78 2.27
C LEU A 70 -0.48 8.07 1.42
N MET A 71 -0.65 6.76 1.60
CA MET A 71 -1.61 5.98 0.81
C MET A 71 -3.05 6.52 0.89
N CYS A 72 -3.42 7.15 2.01
CA CYS A 72 -4.74 7.77 2.17
C CYS A 72 -4.95 9.07 1.37
N MET A 73 -3.90 9.67 0.85
CA MET A 73 -3.94 10.90 0.05
C MET A 73 -3.57 10.68 -1.42
N THR A 74 -2.93 9.55 -1.74
CA THR A 74 -2.57 9.20 -3.12
C THR A 74 -3.80 8.70 -3.88
N ARG A 75 -4.31 9.52 -4.81
CA ARG A 75 -5.44 9.16 -5.66
C ARG A 75 -5.00 8.15 -6.73
N LEU A 76 -5.81 7.12 -6.96
CA LEU A 76 -5.52 6.12 -8.00
C LEU A 76 -5.46 6.73 -9.40
N ASN A 77 -6.29 7.75 -9.69
CA ASN A 77 -6.28 8.44 -10.98
C ASN A 77 -5.06 9.35 -11.22
N SER A 78 -4.18 9.50 -10.24
CA SER A 78 -2.90 10.20 -10.39
C SER A 78 -1.73 9.27 -10.68
N LEU A 79 -1.97 7.95 -10.74
CA LEU A 79 -0.97 6.93 -11.02
C LEU A 79 -1.07 6.47 -12.49
N PRO A 80 0.03 5.97 -13.09
CA PRO A 80 0.00 5.35 -14.40
C PRO A 80 -1.01 4.20 -14.45
N ALA A 81 -1.83 4.14 -15.49
CA ALA A 81 -2.90 3.14 -15.63
C ALA A 81 -2.46 1.88 -16.39
N ASP A 82 -1.31 1.95 -17.07
CA ASP A 82 -0.72 0.92 -17.91
C ASP A 82 0.29 0.03 -17.16
N GLU A 83 0.61 0.38 -15.91
CA GLU A 83 1.59 -0.32 -15.07
C GLU A 83 0.96 -0.76 -13.73
N PRO A 84 1.42 -1.88 -13.14
CA PRO A 84 1.01 -2.23 -11.78
C PRO A 84 1.39 -1.15 -10.77
N VAL A 85 0.47 -0.83 -9.86
CA VAL A 85 0.78 0.05 -8.72
C VAL A 85 1.63 -0.72 -7.72
N THR A 86 2.90 -0.37 -7.63
CA THR A 86 3.85 -1.01 -6.71
C THR A 86 3.77 -0.34 -5.34
N ILE A 87 3.65 -1.15 -4.29
CA ILE A 87 3.58 -0.69 -2.90
C ILE A 87 4.62 -1.44 -2.07
N GLU A 88 5.51 -0.68 -1.44
CA GLU A 88 6.58 -1.20 -0.58
C GLU A 88 6.52 -0.54 0.80
N PRO A 89 7.06 -1.20 1.85
CA PRO A 89 7.29 -0.54 3.13
C PRO A 89 8.20 0.68 2.96
N MET A 90 8.07 1.64 3.87
CA MET A 90 8.96 2.80 3.90
C MET A 90 10.44 2.38 3.98
N GLN A 91 11.24 2.74 2.98
CA GLN A 91 12.64 2.29 2.91
C GLN A 91 13.53 2.89 4.00
N THR A 92 13.12 4.03 4.57
CA THR A 92 13.89 4.75 5.59
C THR A 92 13.80 4.11 6.99
N PHE A 93 12.86 3.18 7.20
CA PHE A 93 12.56 2.63 8.52
C PHE A 93 12.74 1.10 8.57
N PRO A 94 13.11 0.52 9.73
CA PRO A 94 13.20 -0.93 9.87
C PRO A 94 11.86 -1.62 9.55
N LEU A 95 11.89 -2.64 8.69
CA LEU A 95 10.71 -3.44 8.34
C LEU A 95 10.27 -4.30 9.53
N ILE A 96 9.00 -4.21 9.91
CA ILE A 96 8.36 -5.13 10.84
C ILE A 96 7.70 -6.27 10.07
N ARG A 97 6.74 -5.95 9.19
CA ARG A 97 6.03 -6.92 8.34
C ARG A 97 5.28 -6.22 7.22
N ASP A 98 5.34 -6.77 6.02
CA ASP A 98 4.68 -6.31 4.79
C ASP A 98 4.86 -4.79 4.58
N LEU A 99 3.82 -3.98 4.83
CA LEU A 99 3.85 -2.53 4.67
C LEU A 99 4.06 -1.77 6.00
N VAL A 100 4.33 -2.47 7.09
CA VAL A 100 4.51 -1.89 8.43
C VAL A 100 5.99 -1.81 8.77
N THR A 101 6.43 -0.59 9.08
CA THR A 101 7.79 -0.31 9.56
C THR A 101 7.78 0.22 10.99
N ASP A 102 8.90 0.07 11.68
CA ASP A 102 9.11 0.65 13.00
C ASP A 102 9.41 2.15 12.86
N VAL A 103 8.54 2.97 13.44
CA VAL A 103 8.64 4.43 13.46
C VAL A 103 8.83 4.96 14.88
N SER A 104 9.18 4.08 15.83
CA SER A 104 9.62 4.50 17.16
C SER A 104 11.02 5.12 17.07
N TRP A 105 11.21 6.20 17.84
CA TRP A 105 12.44 6.98 17.92
C TRP A 105 12.93 7.09 19.36
#